data_AF-A0A7V9TDS7-F1
#
_entry.id   AF-A0A7V9TDS7-F1
#
_cell.length_a   1.000
_cell.length_b   1.000
_cell.length_c   1.000
_cell.angle_alpha   90.00
_cell.angle_beta   90.00
_cell.angle_gamma   90.00
#
_symmetry.space_group_name_H-M   'P 1'
#
loop_
_entity.id
_entity.type
_entity.pdbx_description
1 polymer ?
#
loop_
_entity_poly.entity_id
_entity_poly.type
_entity_poly.pdbx_seq_one_letter_code
_entity_poly.pdbx_strand_id
1 'polypeptide(L)'
;MTFINDPNSLKIHDDLIRYMLDAINWFPTYNPSKSETQAGLCLYGPTIIRDEGANTAAKVFRSYADLFSNGPQKLQLTGLWSVEEGKPFAEGSYQKIEFARNEVVGRLRRLAADLDQVAESDDEMYVLHLGI
;
A
#
# COMPACT_ATOMS: atom_id res chain seq x y z
N MET A 1 -3.97 2.74 22.69
CA MET A 1 -3.95 2.82 21.22
C MET A 1 -4.66 1.57 20.71
N THR A 2 -5.95 1.68 20.38
CA THR A 2 -6.90 0.54 20.33
C THR A 2 -7.14 -0.01 18.92
N PHE A 3 -6.33 0.40 17.94
CA PHE A 3 -6.58 0.13 16.52
C PHE A 3 -5.71 -1.00 15.92
N ILE A 4 -4.75 -1.53 16.69
CA ILE A 4 -3.91 -2.65 16.25
C ILE A 4 -4.79 -3.91 16.21
N ASN A 5 -4.86 -4.55 15.03
CA ASN A 5 -5.71 -5.71 14.76
C ASN A 5 -7.22 -5.47 14.90
N ASP A 6 -7.67 -4.24 14.64
CA ASP A 6 -9.12 -3.98 14.52
C ASP A 6 -9.73 -4.94 13.48
N PRO A 7 -10.80 -5.69 13.82
CA PRO A 7 -11.39 -6.68 12.93
C PRO A 7 -11.99 -6.07 11.65
N ASN A 8 -12.28 -4.76 11.66
CA ASN A 8 -12.76 -4.01 10.50
C ASN A 8 -11.62 -3.35 9.70
N SER A 9 -10.37 -3.49 10.14
CA SER A 9 -9.23 -2.93 9.40
C SER A 9 -9.01 -3.64 8.07
N LEU A 10 -8.74 -2.86 7.03
CA LEU A 10 -8.32 -3.42 5.74
C LEU A 10 -6.88 -3.93 5.85
N LYS A 11 -6.69 -5.23 5.64
CA LYS A 11 -5.37 -5.85 5.58
C LYS A 11 -4.90 -5.94 4.13
N ILE A 12 -3.67 -5.49 3.87
CA ILE A 12 -2.99 -5.62 2.58
C ILE A 12 -1.62 -6.23 2.86
N HIS A 13 -1.19 -7.17 2.02
CA HIS A 13 0.09 -7.85 2.19
C HIS A 13 1.25 -6.89 1.92
N ASP A 14 2.28 -6.92 2.77
CA ASP A 14 3.40 -5.98 2.74
C ASP A 14 4.17 -6.03 1.42
N ASP A 15 4.40 -7.23 0.88
CA ASP A 15 5.05 -7.39 -0.42
C ASP A 15 4.28 -6.74 -1.57
N LEU A 16 2.94 -6.66 -1.48
CA LEU A 16 2.15 -5.94 -2.48
C LEU A 16 2.36 -4.42 -2.34
N ILE A 17 2.43 -3.91 -1.11
CA ILE A 17 2.77 -2.50 -0.84
C ILE A 17 4.15 -2.18 -1.41
N ARG A 18 5.15 -3.04 -1.16
CA ARG A 18 6.51 -2.87 -1.68
C ARG A 18 6.58 -2.94 -3.20
N TYR A 19 5.80 -3.80 -3.83
CA TYR A 19 5.71 -3.89 -5.29
C TYR A 19 5.24 -2.56 -5.92
N MET A 20 4.37 -1.81 -5.23
CA MET A 20 3.79 -0.56 -5.72
C MET A 20 4.50 0.69 -5.20
N LEU A 21 5.65 0.55 -4.54
CA LEU A 21 6.23 1.59 -3.68
C LEU A 21 6.50 2.91 -4.41
N ASP A 22 6.98 2.84 -5.65
CA ASP A 22 7.27 4.03 -6.45
C ASP A 22 6.03 4.92 -6.61
N ALA A 23 4.88 4.30 -6.91
CA ALA A 23 3.62 5.02 -7.09
C ALA A 23 2.96 5.41 -5.76
N ILE A 24 3.19 4.64 -4.70
CA ILE A 24 2.77 5.02 -3.34
C ILE A 24 3.46 6.32 -2.91
N ASN A 25 4.69 6.57 -3.35
CA ASN A 25 5.43 7.79 -3.03
C ASN A 25 4.96 9.03 -3.82
N TRP A 26 3.90 8.96 -4.63
CA TRP A 26 3.40 10.10 -5.42
C TRP A 26 2.44 11.03 -4.68
N PHE A 27 1.92 10.63 -3.53
CA PHE A 27 0.93 11.43 -2.78
C PHE A 27 1.46 11.89 -1.43
N PRO A 28 1.08 13.09 -0.97
CA PRO A 28 1.46 13.60 0.34
C PRO A 28 0.76 12.83 1.46
N THR A 29 1.45 12.63 2.57
CA THR A 29 0.91 12.04 3.80
C THR A 29 1.51 12.72 5.02
N TYR A 30 0.99 12.42 6.21
CA TYR A 30 1.51 12.93 7.47
C TYR A 30 2.01 11.82 8.38
N ASN A 31 3.20 11.99 8.94
CA ASN A 31 3.79 11.09 9.92
C ASN A 31 3.57 11.64 11.34
N PRO A 32 2.63 11.08 12.11
CA PRO A 32 2.31 11.61 13.45
C PRO A 32 3.43 11.36 14.47
N SER A 33 4.30 10.37 14.25
CA SER A 33 5.43 10.11 15.16
C SER A 33 6.55 11.15 15.01
N LYS A 34 6.69 11.74 13.82
CA LYS A 34 7.69 12.77 13.53
C LYS A 34 7.11 14.18 13.44
N SER A 35 5.79 14.30 13.44
CA SER A 35 5.07 15.56 13.25
C SER A 35 5.42 16.27 11.93
N GLU A 36 5.58 15.52 10.85
CA GLU A 36 6.00 16.06 9.54
C GLU A 36 5.17 15.50 8.38
N THR A 37 5.02 16.31 7.33
CA THR A 37 4.52 15.85 6.03
C THR A 37 5.61 15.08 5.30
N GLN A 38 5.25 13.99 4.65
CA GLN A 38 6.14 13.16 3.85
C GLN A 38 5.43 12.70 2.56
N ALA A 39 6.17 12.02 1.68
CA ALA A 39 5.58 11.37 0.50
C ALA A 39 5.34 9.89 0.78
N GLY A 40 4.15 9.38 0.45
CA GLY A 40 3.81 7.96 0.58
C GLY A 40 3.74 7.44 2.02
N LEU A 41 3.85 6.12 2.17
CA LEU A 41 3.67 5.43 3.45
C LEU A 41 4.99 5.33 4.24
N CYS A 42 4.94 5.58 5.54
CA CYS A 42 6.01 5.18 6.45
C CYS A 42 5.93 3.66 6.64
N LEU A 43 6.84 2.90 6.04
CA LEU A 43 6.81 1.44 6.12
C LEU A 43 7.06 0.90 7.54
N TYR A 44 7.75 1.65 8.39
CA TYR A 44 8.12 1.22 9.75
C TYR A 44 7.38 2.01 10.84
N GLY A 45 6.30 2.70 10.49
CA GLY A 45 5.60 3.57 11.42
C GLY A 45 4.22 4.01 10.93
N PRO A 46 3.51 4.80 11.74
CA PRO A 46 2.19 5.26 11.39
C PRO A 46 2.22 6.25 10.22
N THR A 47 1.15 6.28 9.45
CA THR A 47 0.94 7.29 8.40
C THR A 47 -0.53 7.67 8.35
N ILE A 48 -0.79 8.96 8.24
CA ILE A 48 -2.13 9.53 8.07
C ILE A 48 -2.26 10.06 6.64
N ILE A 49 -3.32 9.66 5.95
CA ILE A 49 -3.70 10.17 4.63
C ILE A 49 -4.98 11.01 4.79
N ARG A 50 -4.93 12.27 4.36
CA ARG A 50 -6.02 13.27 4.39
C ARG A 50 -6.26 13.84 2.98
N ASP A 51 -7.34 14.59 2.81
CA ASP A 51 -7.85 15.24 1.58
C ASP A 51 -6.93 15.24 0.34
N GLU A 52 -5.86 16.04 0.34
CA GLU A 52 -4.96 16.17 -0.82
C GLU A 52 -4.27 14.85 -1.17
N GLY A 53 -3.77 14.15 -0.16
CA GLY A 53 -3.16 12.84 -0.29
C GLY A 53 -4.18 11.78 -0.72
N ALA A 54 -5.39 11.85 -0.16
CA ALA A 54 -6.45 10.88 -0.39
C ALA A 54 -6.92 10.87 -1.86
N ASN A 55 -7.10 12.04 -2.45
CA ASN A 55 -7.48 12.19 -3.86
C ASN A 55 -6.51 11.49 -4.83
N THR A 56 -5.20 11.67 -4.59
CA THR A 56 -4.17 11.08 -5.44
C THR A 56 -4.00 9.59 -5.13
N ALA A 57 -4.00 9.21 -3.86
CA ALA A 57 -3.92 7.82 -3.43
C ALA A 57 -5.08 6.97 -3.98
N ALA A 58 -6.32 7.47 -3.94
CA ALA A 58 -7.48 6.78 -4.49
C ALA A 58 -7.29 6.43 -5.97
N LYS A 59 -6.80 7.40 -6.77
CA LYS A 59 -6.49 7.20 -8.19
C LYS A 59 -5.37 6.18 -8.40
N VAL A 60 -4.30 6.24 -7.62
CA VAL A 60 -3.19 5.28 -7.67
C VAL A 60 -3.68 3.87 -7.38
N PHE A 61 -4.36 3.64 -6.25
CA PHE A 61 -4.81 2.30 -5.86
C PHE A 61 -5.88 1.74 -6.79
N ARG A 62 -6.79 2.60 -7.29
CA ARG A 62 -7.76 2.21 -8.33
C ARG A 62 -7.06 1.80 -9.63
N SER A 63 -6.04 2.54 -10.05
CA SER A 63 -5.29 2.23 -11.27
C SER A 63 -4.55 0.90 -11.17
N TYR A 64 -3.95 0.58 -10.01
CA TYR A 64 -3.40 -0.75 -9.76
C TYR A 64 -4.46 -1.84 -9.74
N ALA A 65 -5.61 -1.58 -9.13
CA ALA A 65 -6.71 -2.55 -9.13
C ALA A 65 -7.17 -2.87 -10.56
N ASP A 66 -7.31 -1.85 -11.41
CA ASP A 66 -7.71 -2.04 -12.80
C ASP A 66 -6.60 -2.71 -13.61
N LEU A 67 -5.34 -2.34 -13.42
CA LEU A 67 -4.20 -3.03 -14.03
C LEU A 67 -4.20 -4.53 -13.67
N PHE A 68 -4.25 -4.86 -12.37
CA PHE A 68 -4.24 -6.25 -11.91
C PHE A 68 -5.49 -7.02 -12.33
N SER A 69 -6.63 -6.36 -12.52
CA SER A 69 -7.85 -7.03 -13.01
C SER A 69 -7.69 -7.63 -14.41
N ASN A 70 -6.77 -7.10 -15.22
CA ASN A 70 -6.41 -7.62 -16.54
C ASN A 70 -5.42 -8.80 -16.47
N GLY A 71 -4.85 -9.08 -15.30
CA GLY A 71 -3.88 -10.15 -15.10
C GLY A 71 -4.49 -11.56 -15.03
N PRO A 72 -3.66 -12.61 -14.98
CA PRO A 72 -4.09 -13.99 -14.76
C PRO A 72 -4.74 -14.16 -13.37
N GLN A 73 -5.53 -15.23 -13.18
CA GLN A 73 -6.21 -15.51 -11.91
C GLN A 73 -5.24 -15.58 -10.71
N LYS A 74 -4.04 -16.11 -10.94
CA LYS A 74 -2.92 -16.11 -10.01
C LYS A 74 -1.87 -15.13 -10.52
N LEU A 75 -1.71 -14.00 -9.84
CA LEU A 75 -0.68 -13.03 -10.16
C LEU A 75 0.67 -13.56 -9.69
N GLN A 76 1.66 -13.52 -10.56
CA GLN A 76 3.06 -13.77 -10.21
C GLN A 76 3.81 -12.47 -10.42
N LEU A 77 4.20 -11.82 -9.32
CA LEU A 77 4.88 -10.53 -9.34
C LEU A 77 6.32 -10.69 -8.86
N THR A 78 7.17 -9.74 -9.26
CA THR A 78 8.56 -9.65 -8.83
C THR A 78 8.62 -9.02 -7.44
N GLY A 79 9.13 -9.76 -6.45
CA GLY A 79 9.36 -9.27 -5.10
C GLY A 79 10.76 -8.68 -4.91
N LEU A 80 11.24 -8.65 -3.67
CA LEU A 80 12.55 -8.07 -3.34
C LEU A 80 13.69 -8.90 -3.92
N TRP A 81 14.78 -8.21 -4.29
CA TRP A 81 16.06 -8.87 -4.55
C TRP A 81 16.66 -9.33 -3.22
N SER A 82 17.10 -10.58 -3.17
CA SER A 82 17.80 -11.12 -2.01
C SER A 82 18.87 -12.11 -2.43
N VAL A 83 19.90 -12.23 -1.61
CA VAL A 83 20.93 -13.25 -1.71
C VAL A 83 20.97 -14.01 -0.38
N GLU A 84 21.14 -15.33 -0.44
CA GLU A 84 21.29 -16.12 0.77
C GLU A 84 22.55 -15.70 1.53
N GLU A 85 22.49 -15.74 2.85
CA GLU A 85 23.62 -15.38 3.69
C GLU A 85 24.84 -16.24 3.36
N GLY A 86 25.99 -15.60 3.17
CA GLY A 86 27.24 -16.26 2.79
C GLY A 86 27.43 -16.52 1.30
N LYS A 87 26.43 -16.24 0.44
CA LYS A 87 26.60 -16.34 -1.02
C LYS A 87 27.05 -15.03 -1.66
N PRO A 88 27.78 -15.08 -2.79
CA PRO A 88 28.13 -13.89 -3.56
C PRO A 88 26.88 -13.12 -4.03
N PHE A 89 26.92 -11.79 -4.01
CA PHE A 89 25.80 -10.94 -4.47
C PHE A 89 25.31 -11.26 -5.89
N ALA A 90 26.22 -11.70 -6.77
CA ALA A 90 25.91 -12.11 -8.14
C ALA A 90 25.00 -13.35 -8.23
N GLU A 91 24.90 -14.13 -7.16
CA GLU A 91 24.02 -15.30 -7.05
C GLU A 91 22.65 -14.97 -6.43
N GLY A 92 22.36 -13.70 -6.17
CA GLY A 92 21.05 -13.28 -5.71
C GLY A 92 19.93 -13.62 -6.69
N SER A 93 18.69 -13.53 -6.24
CA SER A 93 17.51 -13.63 -7.09
C SER A 93 16.38 -12.74 -6.60
N TYR A 94 15.48 -12.36 -7.51
CA TYR A 94 14.24 -11.70 -7.14
C TYR A 94 13.28 -12.75 -6.59
N GLN A 95 12.65 -12.44 -5.48
CA GLN A 95 11.54 -13.23 -4.97
C GLN A 95 10.41 -13.28 -5.99
N LYS A 96 9.67 -14.38 -6.01
CA LYS A 96 8.42 -14.50 -6.76
C LYS A 96 7.28 -14.48 -5.75
N ILE A 97 6.50 -13.41 -5.76
CA ILE A 97 5.35 -13.26 -4.88
C ILE A 97 4.08 -13.61 -5.64
N GLU A 98 3.20 -14.35 -5.00
CA GLU A 98 2.00 -14.90 -5.63
C GLU A 98 0.75 -14.43 -4.92
N PHE A 99 -0.22 -13.95 -5.69
CA PHE A 99 -1.49 -13.48 -5.15
C PHE A 99 -2.70 -14.01 -5.92
N ALA A 100 -3.80 -14.24 -5.21
CA ALA A 100 -5.10 -14.40 -5.85
C ALA A 100 -5.55 -13.03 -6.39
N ARG A 101 -5.64 -12.90 -7.73
CA ARG A 101 -5.95 -11.63 -8.40
C ARG A 101 -7.18 -10.95 -7.82
N ASN A 102 -8.27 -11.70 -7.69
CA ASN A 102 -9.55 -11.14 -7.27
C ASN A 102 -9.51 -10.63 -5.82
N GLU A 103 -8.69 -11.23 -4.96
CA GLU A 103 -8.50 -10.75 -3.59
C GLU A 103 -7.75 -9.41 -3.57
N VAL A 104 -6.64 -9.33 -4.31
CA VAL A 104 -5.86 -8.09 -4.44
C VAL A 104 -6.71 -6.97 -5.02
N VAL A 105 -7.37 -7.22 -6.15
CA VAL A 105 -8.24 -6.24 -6.81
C VAL A 105 -9.35 -5.77 -5.87
N GLY A 106 -9.99 -6.69 -5.14
CA GLY A 106 -11.02 -6.36 -4.17
C GLY A 106 -10.52 -5.46 -3.05
N ARG A 107 -9.36 -5.78 -2.45
CA ARG A 107 -8.75 -4.98 -1.39
C ARG A 107 -8.34 -3.58 -1.88
N LEU A 108 -7.72 -3.48 -3.05
CA LEU A 108 -7.31 -2.19 -3.61
C LEU A 108 -8.50 -1.31 -4.00
N ARG A 109 -9.57 -1.90 -4.55
CA ARG A 109 -10.83 -1.17 -4.81
C ARG A 109 -11.47 -0.69 -3.51
N ARG A 110 -11.45 -1.51 -2.47
CA ARG A 110 -11.95 -1.11 -1.15
C ARG A 110 -11.14 0.06 -0.59
N LEU A 111 -9.81 -0.02 -0.61
CA LEU A 111 -8.94 1.07 -0.18
C LEU A 111 -9.19 2.36 -0.96
N ALA A 112 -9.32 2.26 -2.29
CA ALA A 112 -9.61 3.42 -3.12
C ALA A 112 -10.96 4.07 -2.74
N ALA A 113 -12.00 3.26 -2.49
CA ALA A 113 -13.31 3.78 -2.06
C ALA A 113 -13.30 4.41 -0.66
N ASP A 114 -12.52 3.86 0.27
CA ASP A 114 -12.33 4.47 1.60
C ASP A 114 -11.55 5.80 1.48
N LEU A 115 -10.61 5.90 0.53
CA LEU A 115 -9.88 7.15 0.24
C LEU A 115 -10.74 8.19 -0.48
N ASP A 116 -11.66 7.79 -1.36
CA ASP A 116 -12.64 8.71 -1.95
C ASP A 116 -13.50 9.35 -0.84
N GLN A 117 -13.97 8.55 0.12
CA GLN A 117 -14.73 9.05 1.26
C GLN A 117 -13.93 10.08 2.07
N VAL A 118 -12.64 9.82 2.32
CA VAL A 118 -11.75 10.80 2.98
C VAL A 118 -11.66 12.08 2.15
N ALA A 119 -11.44 11.98 0.85
CA ALA A 119 -11.33 13.14 -0.04
C ALA A 119 -12.61 13.98 -0.12
N GLU A 120 -13.78 13.39 0.12
CA GLU A 120 -15.09 14.04 0.12
C GLU A 120 -15.52 14.52 1.52
N SER A 121 -14.69 14.30 2.55
CA SER A 121 -15.08 14.51 3.96
C SER A 121 -14.83 15.91 4.52
N ASP A 122 -14.24 16.82 3.75
CA ASP A 122 -13.83 18.15 4.22
C ASP A 122 -12.97 18.09 5.52
N ASP A 123 -11.92 17.25 5.54
CA ASP A 123 -10.98 16.98 6.65
C ASP A 123 -11.58 16.33 7.92
N GLU A 124 -12.81 15.81 7.87
CA GLU A 124 -13.44 15.09 8.98
C GLU A 124 -12.99 13.63 9.10
N MET A 125 -12.42 13.05 8.03
CA MET A 125 -11.95 11.66 7.99
C MET A 125 -10.48 11.56 7.57
N TYR A 126 -9.86 10.43 7.90
CA TYR A 126 -8.52 10.08 7.44
C TYR A 126 -8.33 8.57 7.38
N VAL A 127 -7.37 8.11 6.57
CA VAL A 127 -6.87 6.74 6.63
C VAL A 127 -5.66 6.68 7.55
N LEU A 128 -5.69 5.75 8.51
CA LEU A 128 -4.55 5.41 9.36
C LEU A 128 -3.88 4.12 8.87
N HIS A 129 -2.64 4.24 8.42
CA HIS A 129 -1.73 3.12 8.15
C HIS A 129 -0.82 2.91 9.37
N LEU A 130 -0.56 1.65 9.73
CA LEU A 130 0.17 1.26 10.94
C LEU A 130 1.48 0.49 10.64
N GLY A 131 2.16 0.86 9.56
CA GLY A 131 3.39 0.17 9.14
C GLY A 131 3.14 -1.20 8.52
N ILE A 132 4.22 -1.81 8.06
CA ILE A 132 4.33 -3.20 7.60
C ILE A 132 5.30 -3.98 8.50
#